data_AF-A0A972JIP6-F1
#
_entry.id   AF-A0A972JIP6-F1
#
_cell.length_a   1.000
_cell.length_b   1.000
_cell.length_c   1.000
_cell.angle_alpha   90.00
_cell.angle_beta   90.00
_cell.angle_gamma   90.00
#
_symmetry.space_group_name_H-M   'P 1'
#
loop_
_entity.id
_entity.type
_entity.pdbx_description
1 polymer ?
#
loop_
_entity_poly.entity_id
_entity_poly.type
_entity_poly.pdbx_seq_one_letter_code
_entity_poly.pdbx_strand_id
1 'polypeptide(L)'
;MKKSQIIRRSALEFCVVLLVFNLINFTLFIIFQSVNDWELFSYNLFGSILVYFIFFLTSVLRSLIFSTTNFLLKIIGDLLFLELSFMIAAGGSLLYHILFYAISDENYILFFYPICLIGIRILWNIQSPKNKNPSLEN
;
A
#
# COMPACT_ATOMS: atom_id res chain seq x y z
N MET A 1 -21.24 3.54 7.22
CA MET A 1 -20.18 3.18 8.20
C MET A 1 -19.87 4.42 9.04
N LYS A 2 -19.69 4.33 10.37
CA LYS A 2 -19.39 5.52 11.19
C LYS A 2 -17.99 6.05 10.84
N LYS A 3 -17.76 7.38 10.87
CA LYS A 3 -16.47 8.01 10.52
C LYS A 3 -15.29 7.40 11.31
N SER A 4 -15.47 7.12 12.58
CA SER A 4 -14.48 6.46 13.45
C SER A 4 -14.09 5.05 12.97
N GLN A 5 -15.04 4.30 12.40
CA GLN A 5 -14.76 2.97 11.84
C GLN A 5 -13.95 3.06 10.53
N ILE A 6 -14.17 4.10 9.72
CA ILE A 6 -13.38 4.36 8.50
C ILE A 6 -11.92 4.59 8.87
N ILE A 7 -11.68 5.54 9.79
CA ILE A 7 -10.32 5.89 10.23
C ILE A 7 -9.62 4.68 10.85
N ARG A 8 -10.29 3.95 11.75
CA ARG A 8 -9.71 2.74 12.38
C ARG A 8 -9.34 1.68 11.35
N ARG A 9 -10.20 1.45 10.36
CA ARG A 9 -9.93 0.49 9.28
C ARG A 9 -8.74 0.94 8.43
N SER A 10 -8.71 2.20 8.01
CA SER A 10 -7.60 2.73 7.21
C SER A 10 -6.27 2.70 7.97
N ALA A 11 -6.28 2.98 9.28
CA ALA A 11 -5.09 2.91 10.12
C ALA A 11 -4.57 1.46 10.25
N LEU A 12 -5.48 0.48 10.39
CA LEU A 12 -5.10 -0.92 10.45
C LEU A 12 -4.57 -1.41 9.09
N GLU A 13 -5.23 -1.05 7.99
CA GLU A 13 -4.74 -1.31 6.62
C GLU A 13 -3.31 -0.75 6.45
N PHE A 14 -3.07 0.49 6.87
CA PHE A 14 -1.74 1.11 6.87
C PHE A 14 -0.71 0.31 7.67
N CYS A 15 -0.99 -0.04 8.93
CA CYS A 15 -0.05 -0.79 9.77
C CYS A 15 0.31 -2.15 9.17
N VAL A 16 -0.68 -2.86 8.61
CA VAL A 16 -0.45 -4.17 8.00
C VAL A 16 0.36 -4.04 6.71
N VAL A 17 0.06 -3.05 5.85
CA VAL A 17 0.84 -2.79 4.62
C VAL A 17 2.30 -2.49 4.97
N LEU A 18 2.53 -1.60 5.93
CA LEU A 18 3.87 -1.22 6.36
C LEU A 18 4.65 -2.40 6.94
N LEU A 19 4.00 -3.22 7.78
CA LEU A 19 4.62 -4.42 8.35
C LEU A 19 5.00 -5.42 7.26
N VAL A 20 4.07 -5.74 6.36
CA VAL A 20 4.30 -6.71 5.28
C VAL A 20 5.42 -6.23 4.34
N PHE A 21 5.40 -4.96 3.97
CA PHE A 21 6.46 -4.37 3.14
C PHE A 21 7.84 -4.48 3.80
N ASN A 22 7.94 -4.14 5.09
CA ASN A 22 9.22 -4.19 5.79
C ASN A 22 9.73 -5.61 6.04
N LEU A 23 8.83 -6.59 6.22
CA LEU A 23 9.21 -8.00 6.24
C LEU A 23 9.79 -8.44 4.88
N ILE A 24 9.20 -7.99 3.77
CA ILE A 24 9.73 -8.27 2.43
C ILE A 24 11.08 -7.56 2.24
N ASN A 25 11.20 -6.28 2.60
CA ASN A 25 12.45 -5.52 2.52
C ASN A 25 13.58 -6.20 3.29
N PHE A 26 13.31 -6.63 4.52
CA PHE A 26 14.26 -7.38 5.34
C PHE A 26 14.61 -8.75 4.75
N THR A 27 13.64 -9.45 4.16
CA THR A 27 13.87 -10.75 3.52
C THR A 27 14.74 -10.60 2.27
N LEU A 28 14.46 -9.61 1.41
CA LEU A 28 15.29 -9.31 0.25
C LEU A 28 16.72 -8.93 0.67
N PHE A 29 16.86 -8.13 1.72
CA PHE A 29 18.16 -7.82 2.30
C PHE A 29 18.89 -9.11 2.72
N ILE A 30 18.27 -10.04 3.43
CA ILE A 30 18.98 -11.28 3.79
C ILE A 30 19.37 -12.13 2.57
N ILE A 31 18.49 -12.23 1.56
CA ILE A 31 18.71 -13.10 0.40
C ILE A 31 19.76 -12.53 -0.56
N PHE A 32 19.73 -11.22 -0.82
CA PHE A 32 20.58 -10.53 -1.79
C PHE A 32 21.76 -9.81 -1.12
N GLN A 33 22.42 -10.47 -0.18
CA GLN A 33 23.56 -9.92 0.58
C GLN A 33 24.67 -9.30 -0.28
N SER A 34 24.88 -9.79 -1.51
CA SER A 34 25.89 -9.27 -2.43
C SER A 34 25.54 -7.89 -3.03
N VAL A 35 24.28 -7.49 -2.98
CA VAL A 35 23.74 -6.23 -3.55
C VAL A 35 23.51 -5.18 -2.44
N ASN A 36 23.72 -5.56 -1.18
CA ASN A 36 23.24 -4.80 -0.04
C ASN A 36 24.13 -3.64 0.37
N ASP A 37 23.64 -2.46 0.03
CA ASP A 37 23.96 -1.24 0.73
C ASP A 37 23.01 -1.07 1.93
N TRP A 38 23.56 -0.95 3.15
CA TRP A 38 22.78 -0.56 4.33
C TRP A 38 22.08 0.79 4.13
N GLU A 39 22.66 1.65 3.29
CA GLU A 39 22.04 2.89 2.85
C GLU A 39 20.74 2.62 2.08
N LEU A 40 20.76 1.73 1.08
CA LEU A 40 19.57 1.39 0.30
C LEU A 40 18.49 0.73 1.17
N PHE A 41 18.87 -0.16 2.09
CA PHE A 41 17.94 -0.76 3.03
C PHE A 41 17.25 0.29 3.93
N SER A 42 18.05 1.18 4.53
CA SER A 42 17.53 2.23 5.41
C SER A 42 16.69 3.27 4.64
N TYR A 43 17.09 3.61 3.41
CA TYR A 43 16.31 4.44 2.49
C TYR A 43 14.93 3.83 2.22
N ASN A 44 14.86 2.53 1.91
CA ASN A 44 13.59 1.84 1.69
C ASN A 44 12.75 1.73 2.97
N LEU A 45 13.37 1.50 4.12
CA LEU A 45 12.70 1.48 5.43
C LEU A 45 12.02 2.82 5.72
N PHE A 46 12.78 3.92 5.74
CA PHE A 46 12.25 5.25 6.05
C PHE A 46 11.35 5.80 4.95
N GLY A 47 11.71 5.57 3.68
CA GLY A 47 10.90 5.92 2.53
C GLY A 47 9.52 5.28 2.57
N SER A 48 9.44 4.00 2.94
CA SER A 48 8.16 3.29 3.02
C SER A 48 7.23 3.83 4.10
N ILE A 49 7.78 4.21 5.26
CA ILE A 49 7.03 4.85 6.34
C ILE A 49 6.40 6.14 5.82
N LEU A 50 7.19 7.00 5.18
CA LEU A 50 6.71 8.29 4.67
C LEU A 50 5.68 8.12 3.55
N VAL A 51 5.98 7.30 2.54
CA VAL A 51 5.08 7.03 1.40
C VAL A 51 3.75 6.49 1.90
N TYR A 52 3.76 5.45 2.75
CA TYR A 52 2.51 4.86 3.22
C TYR A 52 1.76 5.76 4.20
N PHE A 53 2.46 6.63 4.94
CA PHE A 53 1.79 7.60 5.80
C PHE A 53 1.04 8.66 4.97
N ILE A 54 1.65 9.19 3.92
CA ILE A 54 0.99 10.10 2.97
C ILE A 54 -0.19 9.39 2.29
N PHE A 55 0.00 8.14 1.88
CA PHE A 55 -1.08 7.32 1.32
C PHE A 55 -2.23 7.14 2.33
N PHE A 56 -1.93 6.87 3.60
CA PHE A 56 -2.94 6.76 4.65
C PHE A 56 -3.76 8.05 4.77
N LEU A 57 -3.11 9.21 4.85
CA LEU A 57 -3.79 10.50 4.94
C LEU A 57 -4.70 10.76 3.73
N THR A 58 -4.19 10.53 2.53
CA THR A 58 -4.96 10.71 1.28
C THR A 58 -6.11 9.72 1.16
N SER A 59 -5.92 8.46 1.56
CA SER A 59 -6.99 7.45 1.59
C SER A 59 -8.08 7.77 2.61
N VAL A 60 -7.73 8.32 3.79
CA VAL A 60 -8.71 8.80 4.77
C VAL A 60 -9.52 9.95 4.19
N LEU A 61 -8.87 10.97 3.61
CA LEU A 61 -9.55 12.10 2.96
C LEU A 61 -10.49 11.63 1.85
N ARG A 62 -10.02 10.76 0.96
CA ARG A 62 -10.86 10.18 -0.09
C ARG A 62 -12.07 9.45 0.48
N SER A 63 -11.89 8.64 1.52
CA SER A 63 -12.98 7.87 2.14
C SER A 63 -14.00 8.74 2.87
N LEU A 64 -13.63 9.97 3.26
CA LEU A 64 -14.54 10.95 3.84
C LEU A 64 -15.35 11.70 2.76
N ILE A 65 -14.75 11.94 1.59
CA ILE A 65 -15.37 12.71 0.49
C ILE A 65 -16.21 11.81 -0.43
N PHE A 66 -15.71 10.63 -0.77
CA PHE A 66 -16.32 9.71 -1.73
C PHE A 66 -16.82 8.46 -0.99
N SER A 67 -18.15 8.28 -0.94
CA SER A 67 -18.75 7.24 -0.10
C SER A 67 -18.89 5.88 -0.78
N THR A 68 -18.81 5.79 -2.11
CA THR A 68 -19.02 4.53 -2.84
C THR A 68 -18.37 4.57 -4.22
N THR A 69 -17.35 3.74 -4.41
CA THR A 69 -16.81 3.42 -5.75
C THR A 69 -16.79 1.91 -5.93
N ASN A 70 -16.94 1.48 -7.19
CA ASN A 70 -16.71 0.09 -7.60
C ASN A 70 -15.35 -0.38 -7.06
N PHE A 71 -15.26 -1.63 -6.59
CA PHE A 71 -14.02 -2.21 -6.05
C PHE A 71 -12.81 -2.00 -6.97
N LEU A 72 -13.00 -2.16 -8.29
CA LEU A 72 -11.94 -1.95 -9.27
C LEU A 72 -11.49 -0.48 -9.33
N LEU A 73 -12.45 0.46 -9.33
CA LEU A 73 -12.16 1.90 -9.27
C LEU A 73 -11.46 2.29 -7.96
N LYS A 74 -11.77 1.60 -6.86
CA LYS A 74 -11.10 1.81 -5.58
C LYS A 74 -9.63 1.41 -5.64
N ILE A 75 -9.31 0.27 -6.27
CA ILE A 75 -7.92 -0.16 -6.50
C ILE A 75 -7.18 0.84 -7.38
N ILE A 76 -7.77 1.24 -8.51
CA ILE A 76 -7.14 2.22 -9.42
C ILE A 76 -6.88 3.53 -8.66
N GLY A 77 -7.85 4.02 -7.89
CA GLY A 77 -7.68 5.20 -7.06
C GLY A 77 -6.59 5.03 -6.01
N ASP A 78 -6.56 3.88 -5.32
CA ASP A 78 -5.51 3.54 -4.35
C ASP A 78 -4.11 3.58 -4.99
N LEU A 79 -3.95 3.08 -6.22
CA LEU A 79 -2.69 3.14 -6.96
C LEU A 79 -2.30 4.55 -7.37
N LEU A 80 -3.25 5.38 -7.82
CA LEU A 80 -2.99 6.79 -8.13
C LEU A 80 -2.57 7.59 -6.90
N PHE A 81 -3.16 7.32 -5.73
CA PHE A 81 -2.74 7.96 -4.48
C PHE A 81 -1.37 7.48 -4.00
N LEU A 82 -1.04 6.21 -4.23
CA LEU A 82 0.31 5.69 -3.96
C LEU A 82 1.35 6.36 -4.87
N GLU A 83 1.06 6.50 -6.16
CA GLU A 83 1.90 7.22 -7.12
C GLU A 83 2.13 8.67 -6.69
N LEU A 84 1.05 9.38 -6.30
CA LEU A 84 1.16 10.74 -5.77
C LEU A 84 2.00 10.79 -4.48
N SER A 85 1.85 9.80 -3.61
CA SER A 85 2.63 9.71 -2.36
C SER A 85 4.13 9.57 -2.66
N PHE A 86 4.49 8.84 -3.72
CA PHE A 86 5.86 8.74 -4.21
C PHE A 86 6.37 10.06 -4.78
N MET A 87 5.57 10.75 -5.60
CA MET A 87 5.94 12.06 -6.14
C MET A 87 6.23 13.06 -5.02
N ILE A 88 5.48 13.00 -3.92
CA ILE A 88 5.68 13.88 -2.76
C ILE A 88 6.89 13.46 -1.91
N ALA A 89 7.03 12.16 -1.61
CA ALA A 89 8.05 11.67 -0.67
C ALA A 89 9.43 11.50 -1.31
N ALA A 90 9.48 10.95 -2.53
CA ALA A 90 10.71 10.61 -3.22
C ALA A 90 11.07 11.63 -4.31
N GLY A 91 10.19 12.60 -4.61
CA GLY A 91 10.39 13.58 -5.67
C GLY A 91 10.30 13.00 -7.09
N GLY A 92 9.77 11.78 -7.23
CA GLY A 92 9.75 11.04 -8.49
C GLY A 92 8.55 10.11 -8.61
N SER A 93 8.30 9.65 -9.85
CA SER A 93 7.20 8.72 -10.16
C SER A 93 7.60 7.29 -9.81
N LEU A 94 6.77 6.60 -9.03
CA LEU A 94 6.98 5.18 -8.71
C LEU A 94 6.96 4.35 -9.99
N LEU A 95 5.96 4.57 -10.85
CA LEU A 95 5.84 3.85 -12.12
C LEU A 95 7.07 4.07 -13.01
N TYR A 96 7.59 5.30 -13.09
CA TYR A 96 8.83 5.60 -13.81
C TYR A 96 10.02 4.83 -13.22
N HIS A 97 10.20 4.85 -11.90
CA HIS A 97 11.29 4.09 -11.25
C HIS A 97 11.16 2.57 -11.46
N ILE A 98 9.94 2.04 -11.41
CA ILE A 98 9.68 0.61 -11.69
C ILE A 98 10.08 0.25 -13.13
N LEU A 99 9.65 1.03 -14.12
CA LEU A 99 9.85 0.69 -15.53
C LEU A 99 11.29 0.84 -15.99
N PHE A 100 12.02 1.82 -15.46
CA PHE A 100 13.33 2.18 -15.98
C PHE A 100 14.50 1.87 -15.05
N TYR A 101 14.29 1.80 -13.73
CA TYR A 101 15.39 1.75 -12.75
C TYR A 101 15.38 0.51 -11.86
N ALA A 102 14.21 -0.10 -11.62
CA ALA A 102 14.12 -1.22 -10.68
C ALA A 102 14.95 -2.45 -11.09
N ILE A 103 15.19 -2.65 -12.40
CA ILE A 103 16.00 -3.76 -12.91
C ILE A 103 17.47 -3.37 -13.02
N SER A 104 17.77 -2.16 -13.52
CA SER A 104 19.15 -1.70 -13.70
C SER A 104 19.88 -1.48 -12.38
N ASP A 105 19.15 -0.99 -11.38
CA ASP A 105 19.68 -0.65 -10.06
C ASP A 105 19.44 -1.78 -9.05
N GLU A 106 18.96 -2.95 -9.54
CA GLU A 106 18.61 -4.14 -8.75
C GLU A 106 17.66 -3.85 -7.56
N ASN A 107 16.93 -2.74 -7.62
CA ASN A 107 16.05 -2.25 -6.57
C ASN A 107 14.63 -2.83 -6.70
N TYR A 108 14.53 -4.16 -6.65
CA TYR A 108 13.28 -4.90 -6.86
C TYR A 108 12.21 -4.62 -5.80
N ILE A 109 12.57 -4.03 -4.65
CA ILE A 109 11.61 -3.70 -3.59
C ILE A 109 10.55 -2.69 -4.07
N LEU A 110 10.85 -1.89 -5.10
CA LEU A 110 9.92 -0.91 -5.66
C LEU A 110 8.62 -1.56 -6.16
N PHE A 111 8.68 -2.78 -6.70
CA PHE A 111 7.49 -3.54 -7.12
C PHE A 111 6.57 -3.90 -5.95
N PHE A 112 7.12 -4.03 -4.74
CA PHE A 112 6.35 -4.47 -3.59
C PHE A 112 5.50 -3.37 -2.96
N TYR A 113 5.80 -2.09 -3.26
CA TYR A 113 4.96 -0.98 -2.83
C TYR A 113 3.49 -1.12 -3.24
N PRO A 114 3.16 -1.28 -4.54
CA PRO A 114 1.79 -1.49 -4.99
C PRO A 114 1.27 -2.89 -4.66
N ILE A 115 2.12 -3.91 -4.68
CA ILE A 115 1.70 -5.31 -4.42
C ILE A 115 1.16 -5.46 -2.99
N CYS A 116 1.87 -4.96 -1.97
CA CYS A 116 1.43 -5.07 -0.57
C CYS A 116 0.05 -4.42 -0.37
N LEU A 117 -0.12 -3.24 -0.97
CA LEU A 117 -1.34 -2.45 -0.91
C LEU A 117 -2.53 -3.15 -1.57
N ILE A 118 -2.35 -3.63 -2.81
CA ILE A 118 -3.40 -4.37 -3.54
C ILE A 118 -3.71 -5.69 -2.80
N GLY A 119 -2.68 -6.42 -2.38
CA GLY A 119 -2.83 -7.73 -1.72
C GLY A 119 -3.71 -7.63 -0.48
N ILE A 120 -3.43 -6.65 0.40
CA ILE A 120 -4.23 -6.41 1.61
C ILE A 120 -5.66 -5.99 1.24
N ARG A 121 -5.83 -5.19 0.19
CA ARG A 121 -7.16 -4.76 -0.28
C ARG A 121 -8.02 -5.93 -0.76
N ILE A 122 -7.43 -6.86 -1.49
CA ILE A 122 -8.09 -8.08 -1.97
C ILE A 122 -8.45 -8.97 -0.77
N LEU A 123 -7.50 -9.23 0.14
CA LEU A 123 -7.73 -10.07 1.32
C LEU A 123 -8.88 -9.52 2.19
N TRP A 124 -8.89 -8.20 2.44
CA TRP A 124 -9.93 -7.56 3.24
C TRP A 124 -11.32 -7.59 2.58
N ASN A 125 -11.36 -7.58 1.24
CA ASN A 125 -12.61 -7.67 0.49
C ASN A 125 -13.19 -9.08 0.51
N ILE A 126 -12.33 -10.11 0.42
CA ILE A 126 -12.72 -11.52 0.51
C ILE A 126 -13.26 -11.83 1.91
N GLN A 127 -12.62 -11.31 2.96
CA GLN A 127 -13.01 -11.57 4.34
C GLN A 127 -14.27 -10.82 4.79
N SER A 128 -14.68 -9.76 4.10
CA SER A 128 -15.95 -9.07 4.40
C SER A 128 -17.07 -9.90 3.80
N PRO A 129 -17.76 -10.78 4.57
CA PRO A 129 -18.87 -11.52 4.02
C PRO A 129 -19.88 -10.46 3.61
N LYS A 130 -20.24 -10.41 2.33
CA LYS A 130 -21.49 -9.75 1.93
C LYS A 130 -22.54 -10.29 2.89
N ASN A 131 -23.14 -9.38 3.66
CA ASN A 131 -24.30 -9.58 4.52
C ASN A 131 -25.08 -10.81 4.01
N LYS A 132 -24.86 -11.97 4.62
CA LYS A 132 -25.65 -13.16 4.29
C LYS A 132 -27.08 -12.74 4.59
N ASN A 133 -27.93 -12.73 3.56
CA ASN A 133 -29.32 -12.30 3.65
C ASN A 133 -29.95 -12.75 4.96
N PRO A 134 -30.42 -11.84 5.84
CA PRO A 134 -31.21 -12.21 7.02
C PRO A 134 -32.64 -12.66 6.66
N SER A 135 -32.94 -12.91 5.38
CA SER A 135 -34.31 -13.18 4.88
C SER A 135 -34.67 -14.67 4.85
N LEU A 136 -34.07 -15.52 5.66
CA LEU A 136 -34.38 -16.97 5.70
C LEU A 136 -34.57 -17.52 7.12
N GLU A 137 -34.85 -16.67 8.10
CA GLU A 137 -35.42 -17.08 9.38
C GLU A 137 -36.87 -16.59 9.44
N ASN A 138 -37.75 -17.30 8.71
CA ASN A 138 -39.19 -17.33 8.96
C ASN A 138 -39.53 -18.69 9.56
#